data_AF-A0A9W6NC81-F1
#
_entry.id   AF-A0A9W6NC81-F1
#
_cell.length_a   1.000
_cell.length_b   1.000
_cell.length_c   1.000
_cell.angle_alpha   90.00
_cell.angle_beta   90.00
_cell.angle_gamma   90.00
#
_symmetry.space_group_name_H-M   'P 1'
#
loop_
_entity.id
_entity.type
_entity.pdbx_description
1 polymer ?
#
loop_
_entity_poly.entity_id
_entity_poly.type
_entity_poly.pdbx_seq_one_letter_code
_entity_poly.pdbx_strand_id
1 'polypeptide(L)'
;MMMTSLARTLSVRPALARHVPARQHPVRGVLVRGLLVLAACGACAVPALADPALKLKQGDIFTDPVGSVMGVSVANEGQTTIGAAVVTCDFTVSGKAVGTASTTIYNIVAGSTGKDQVHLMGSVADAARCAISSTAPAAN
;
A
#
# COMPACT_ATOMS: atom_id res chain seq x y z
N MET A 1 50.65 -19.72 -21.72
CA MET A 1 50.51 -19.85 -20.25
C MET A 1 49.17 -19.23 -19.86
N MET A 2 48.10 -20.04 -19.84
CA MET A 2 47.42 -20.56 -18.62
C MET A 2 46.69 -19.44 -17.84
N MET A 3 45.39 -19.21 -18.07
CA MET A 3 44.21 -19.84 -17.41
C MET A 3 44.21 -19.73 -15.88
N THR A 4 43.27 -18.98 -15.30
CA THR A 4 42.35 -19.52 -14.28
C THR A 4 41.15 -18.60 -14.05
N SER A 5 39.98 -19.13 -14.41
CA SER A 5 38.64 -18.69 -14.05
C SER A 5 38.29 -19.25 -12.67
N LEU A 6 37.68 -18.45 -11.80
CA LEU A 6 37.01 -18.95 -10.58
C LEU A 6 35.59 -18.38 -10.51
N ALA A 7 34.66 -19.20 -10.98
CA ALA A 7 33.26 -19.14 -10.59
C ALA A 7 33.12 -19.48 -9.10
N ARG A 8 32.35 -18.70 -8.34
CA ARG A 8 31.89 -19.10 -7.01
C ARG A 8 30.38 -18.93 -6.89
N THR A 9 29.72 -20.04 -7.19
CA THR A 9 28.32 -20.35 -6.86
C THR A 9 28.16 -20.32 -5.34
N LEU A 10 27.26 -19.47 -4.82
CA LEU A 10 26.85 -19.53 -3.41
C LEU A 10 25.32 -19.59 -3.31
N SER A 11 24.90 -20.86 -3.31
CA SER A 11 23.80 -21.48 -2.58
C SER A 11 22.77 -20.58 -1.87
N VAL A 12 21.54 -20.73 -2.37
CA VAL A 12 20.23 -20.45 -1.77
C VAL A 12 20.14 -20.80 -0.28
N ARG A 13 19.62 -19.87 0.55
CA ARG A 13 18.81 -20.19 1.74
C ARG A 13 17.70 -19.13 1.96
N PRO A 14 16.42 -19.51 2.01
CA PRO A 14 15.33 -18.63 2.42
C PRO A 14 15.28 -18.53 3.94
N ALA A 15 15.26 -17.30 4.47
CA ALA A 15 15.02 -17.05 5.89
C ALA A 15 13.52 -17.15 6.17
N LEU A 16 13.12 -18.33 6.65
CA LEU A 16 11.80 -18.65 7.18
C LEU A 16 11.56 -17.81 8.46
N ALA A 17 10.82 -16.70 8.35
CA ALA A 17 10.40 -15.93 9.52
C ALA A 17 9.26 -16.67 10.23
N ARG A 18 9.56 -17.07 11.46
CA ARG A 18 8.78 -17.93 12.34
C ARG A 18 7.43 -17.30 12.69
N HIS A 19 6.37 -18.07 12.46
CA HIS A 19 5.07 -17.94 13.12
C HIS A 19 5.25 -17.94 14.65
N VAL A 20 4.80 -16.87 15.31
CA VAL A 20 4.61 -16.82 16.76
C VAL A 20 3.13 -17.13 17.02
N PRO A 21 2.78 -18.31 17.57
CA PRO A 21 1.40 -18.57 17.99
C PRO A 21 1.13 -17.81 19.29
N ALA A 22 0.19 -16.87 19.24
CA ALA A 22 -0.39 -16.24 20.42
C ALA A 22 -1.08 -17.32 21.28
N ARG A 23 -0.61 -17.46 22.51
CA ARG A 23 -1.20 -18.33 23.54
C ARG A 23 -2.64 -17.89 23.82
N GLN A 24 -3.59 -18.72 23.42
CA GLN A 24 -4.96 -18.70 23.90
C GLN A 24 -4.98 -19.13 25.38
N HIS A 25 -5.51 -18.29 26.27
CA HIS A 25 -5.84 -18.66 27.64
C HIS A 25 -7.31 -19.10 27.71
N PRO A 26 -7.63 -20.20 28.41
CA PRO A 26 -8.99 -20.69 28.55
C PRO A 26 -9.79 -19.96 29.64
N VAL A 27 -10.97 -19.51 29.23
CA VAL A 27 -12.28 -19.49 29.92
C VAL A 27 -12.28 -19.75 31.44
N ARG A 28 -12.61 -18.72 32.25
CA ARG A 28 -13.24 -18.87 33.57
C ARG A 28 -14.32 -17.81 33.73
N GLY A 29 -15.53 -18.29 34.01
CA GLY A 29 -16.78 -17.59 33.73
C GLY A 29 -17.20 -16.53 34.72
N VAL A 30 -18.22 -15.78 34.30
CA VAL A 30 -19.24 -15.21 35.17
C VAL A 30 -20.56 -15.29 34.40
N LEU A 31 -21.53 -15.94 35.03
CA LEU A 31 -22.90 -16.12 34.56
C LEU A 31 -23.67 -14.83 34.87
N VAL A 32 -24.02 -14.03 33.86
CA VAL A 32 -24.96 -12.90 34.02
C VAL A 32 -26.08 -13.06 32.99
N ARG A 33 -27.23 -13.54 33.48
CA ARG A 33 -28.55 -13.33 32.88
C ARG A 33 -28.79 -11.82 32.78
N GLY A 34 -28.98 -11.30 31.58
CA GLY A 34 -29.33 -9.90 31.38
C GLY A 34 -29.55 -9.59 29.90
N LEU A 35 -30.80 -9.72 29.48
CA LEU A 35 -31.32 -9.30 28.20
C LEU A 35 -31.04 -7.80 27.98
N LEU A 36 -30.18 -7.44 27.02
CA LEU A 36 -30.27 -6.18 26.30
C LEU A 36 -29.61 -6.31 24.92
N VAL A 37 -30.46 -6.36 23.91
CA VAL A 37 -30.08 -6.19 22.50
C VAL A 37 -29.53 -4.77 22.34
N LEU A 38 -28.22 -4.64 22.14
CA LEU A 38 -27.65 -3.53 21.39
C LEU A 38 -26.97 -4.09 20.15
N ALA A 39 -27.61 -3.82 19.03
CA ALA A 39 -27.03 -3.90 17.70
C ALA A 39 -25.83 -2.95 17.62
N ALA A 40 -24.65 -3.43 18.02
CA ALA A 40 -23.40 -2.82 17.61
C ALA A 40 -23.08 -3.41 16.23
N CYS A 41 -23.46 -2.69 15.18
CA CYS A 41 -22.95 -2.86 13.84
C CYS A 41 -21.45 -2.54 13.89
N GLY A 42 -20.67 -3.50 14.39
CA GLY A 42 -19.22 -3.48 14.36
C GLY A 42 -18.80 -3.71 12.92
N ALA A 43 -18.77 -2.63 12.14
CA ALA A 43 -17.97 -2.58 10.94
C ALA A 43 -16.52 -2.81 11.37
N CYS A 44 -16.11 -4.07 11.45
CA CYS A 44 -14.72 -4.45 11.41
C CYS A 44 -14.16 -3.81 10.15
N ALA A 45 -13.43 -2.70 10.31
CA ALA A 45 -12.63 -2.12 9.25
C ALA A 45 -11.56 -3.15 8.90
N VAL A 46 -11.93 -4.06 8.00
CA VAL A 46 -10.99 -4.98 7.38
C VAL A 46 -9.98 -4.09 6.67
N PRO A 47 -8.67 -4.17 6.98
CA PRO A 47 -7.69 -3.46 6.18
C PRO A 47 -7.88 -3.97 4.74
N ALA A 48 -8.31 -3.07 3.85
CA ALA A 48 -8.48 -3.40 2.45
C ALA A 48 -7.09 -3.81 1.93
N LEU A 49 -6.88 -5.12 1.79
CA LEU A 49 -5.72 -5.65 1.09
C LEU A 49 -5.71 -5.00 -0.29
N ALA A 50 -4.52 -4.54 -0.72
CA ALA A 50 -4.33 -4.00 -2.05
C ALA A 50 -4.97 -4.95 -3.08
N ASP A 51 -5.94 -4.45 -3.84
CA ASP A 51 -6.70 -5.25 -4.80
C ASP A 51 -5.72 -5.79 -5.87
N PRO A 52 -5.58 -7.12 -6.03
CA PRO A 52 -4.59 -7.70 -6.93
C PRO A 52 -4.82 -7.31 -8.40
N ALA A 53 -6.05 -6.89 -8.75
CA ALA A 53 -6.42 -6.41 -10.08
C ALA A 53 -5.98 -4.95 -10.34
N LEU A 54 -5.57 -4.21 -9.31
CA LEU A 54 -5.06 -2.85 -9.48
C LEU A 54 -3.54 -2.85 -9.65
N LYS A 55 -3.06 -2.20 -10.71
CA LYS A 55 -1.63 -1.99 -10.96
C LYS A 55 -1.27 -0.53 -10.84
N LEU A 56 -0.44 -0.21 -9.85
CA LEU A 56 0.15 1.11 -9.68
C LEU A 56 1.39 1.25 -10.56
N LYS A 57 1.45 2.35 -11.31
CA LYS A 57 2.65 2.85 -11.98
C LYS A 57 3.02 4.22 -11.40
N GLN A 58 4.31 4.43 -11.21
CA GLN A 58 4.90 5.67 -10.74
C GLN A 58 5.68 6.30 -11.90
N GLY A 59 5.60 7.62 -12.02
CA GLY A 59 6.40 8.41 -12.95
C GLY A 59 7.73 8.85 -12.34
N ASP A 60 8.36 9.81 -12.98
CA ASP A 60 9.53 10.50 -12.44
C ASP A 60 9.12 11.55 -11.42
N ILE A 61 10.06 11.91 -10.54
CA ILE A 61 9.90 13.01 -9.59
C ILE A 61 10.29 14.31 -10.28
N PHE A 62 9.42 15.30 -10.17
CA PHE A 62 9.71 16.69 -10.52
C PHE A 62 9.82 17.50 -9.25
N THR A 63 10.82 18.36 -9.14
CA THR A 63 11.05 19.19 -7.96
C THR A 63 11.18 20.65 -8.33
N ASP A 64 10.62 21.50 -7.48
CA ASP A 64 10.70 22.95 -7.59
C ASP A 64 10.86 23.56 -6.17
N PRO A 65 10.99 24.89 -6.04
CA PRO A 65 11.11 25.53 -4.73
C PRO A 65 9.90 25.36 -3.80
N VAL A 66 8.73 24.95 -4.31
CA VAL A 66 7.51 24.71 -3.53
C VAL A 66 7.49 23.29 -2.98
N GLY A 67 8.05 22.32 -3.72
CA GLY A 67 8.22 20.96 -3.24
C GLY A 67 8.51 19.93 -4.33
N SER A 68 8.04 18.70 -4.09
CA SER A 68 8.22 17.56 -5.00
C SER A 68 6.87 17.06 -5.50
N VAL A 69 6.80 16.70 -6.78
CA VAL A 69 5.61 16.16 -7.43
C VAL A 69 5.95 14.81 -8.05
N MET A 70 5.08 13.83 -7.83
CA MET A 70 5.20 12.48 -8.39
C MET A 70 3.93 12.13 -9.16
N GLY A 71 4.07 11.84 -10.46
CA GLY A 71 2.98 11.29 -11.25
C GLY A 71 2.66 9.85 -10.84
N VAL A 72 1.38 9.54 -10.65
CA VAL A 72 0.92 8.18 -10.35
C VAL A 72 -0.20 7.78 -11.31
N SER A 73 -0.28 6.49 -11.61
CA SER A 73 -1.33 5.93 -12.45
C SER A 73 -1.76 4.59 -11.91
N VAL A 74 -3.07 4.37 -11.78
CA VAL A 74 -3.65 3.10 -11.32
C VAL A 74 -4.46 2.52 -12.46
N ALA A 75 -3.99 1.40 -13.00
CA ALA A 75 -4.73 0.60 -13.97
C ALA A 75 -5.64 -0.37 -13.24
N ASN A 76 -6.90 -0.43 -13.67
CA ASN A 76 -7.86 -1.42 -13.20
C ASN A 76 -7.98 -2.54 -14.24
N GLU A 77 -7.31 -3.67 -13.99
CA GLU A 77 -7.36 -4.87 -14.83
C GLU A 77 -8.52 -5.80 -14.45
N GLY A 78 -9.33 -5.39 -13.47
CA GLY A 78 -10.52 -6.11 -13.03
C GLY A 78 -11.75 -5.83 -13.90
N GLN A 79 -12.88 -6.44 -13.52
CA GLN A 79 -14.16 -6.30 -14.23
C GLN A 79 -15.10 -5.27 -13.59
N THR A 80 -14.74 -4.73 -12.42
CA THR A 80 -15.57 -3.82 -11.64
C THR A 80 -14.93 -2.44 -11.55
N THR A 81 -15.70 -1.38 -11.71
CA THR A 81 -15.24 -0.01 -11.46
C THR A 81 -14.90 0.20 -9.99
N ILE A 82 -13.73 0.79 -9.73
CA ILE A 82 -13.33 1.23 -8.39
C ILE A 82 -13.73 2.69 -8.21
N GLY A 83 -14.48 2.98 -7.15
CA GLY A 83 -14.98 4.33 -6.88
C GLY A 83 -13.87 5.28 -6.45
N ALA A 84 -12.92 4.79 -5.65
CA ALA A 84 -11.73 5.55 -5.28
C ALA A 84 -10.54 4.63 -4.99
N ALA A 85 -9.33 5.06 -5.34
CA ALA A 85 -8.08 4.47 -4.89
C ALA A 85 -7.20 5.56 -4.29
N VAL A 86 -6.81 5.40 -3.02
CA VAL A 86 -5.85 6.29 -2.37
C VAL A 86 -4.45 5.76 -2.64
N VAL A 87 -3.62 6.61 -3.22
CA VAL A 87 -2.20 6.34 -3.46
C VAL A 87 -1.40 7.17 -2.48
N THR A 88 -0.60 6.52 -1.65
CA THR A 88 0.30 7.17 -0.70
C THR A 88 1.73 6.97 -1.17
N CYS A 89 2.53 8.04 -1.16
CA CYS A 89 3.95 8.02 -1.49
C CYS A 89 4.79 8.46 -0.29
N ASP A 90 5.79 7.64 0.04
CA ASP A 90 6.87 7.98 0.96
C ASP A 90 8.01 8.60 0.16
N PHE A 91 8.40 9.82 0.50
CA PHE A 91 9.45 10.57 -0.18
C PHE A 91 10.73 10.55 0.65
N THR A 92 11.87 10.43 -0.04
CA THR A 92 13.19 10.36 0.57
C THR A 92 14.20 11.28 -0.10
N VAL A 93 15.13 11.79 0.70
CA VAL A 93 16.35 12.45 0.23
C VAL A 93 17.57 11.68 0.68
N SER A 94 18.41 11.25 -0.24
CA SER A 94 19.63 10.48 0.06
C SER A 94 19.35 9.29 0.99
N GLY A 95 18.21 8.62 0.75
CA GLY A 95 17.73 7.48 1.55
C GLY A 95 17.11 7.81 2.92
N LYS A 96 16.97 9.09 3.29
CA LYS A 96 16.28 9.52 4.52
C LYS A 96 14.85 9.96 4.21
N ALA A 97 13.87 9.56 5.02
CA ALA A 97 12.50 10.02 4.86
C ALA A 97 12.41 11.54 5.06
N VAL A 98 11.77 12.23 4.10
CA VAL A 98 11.53 13.69 4.15
C VAL A 98 10.05 14.05 4.22
N GLY A 99 9.17 13.08 4.00
CA GLY A 99 7.74 13.25 4.18
C GLY A 99 6.94 12.18 3.46
N THR A 100 5.64 12.25 3.67
CA THR A 100 4.66 11.37 3.05
C THR A 100 3.53 12.23 2.51
N ALA A 101 3.03 11.91 1.32
CA ALA A 101 1.86 12.59 0.75
C ALA A 101 0.99 11.57 0.02
N SER A 102 -0.26 11.92 -0.22
CA SER A 102 -1.20 11.04 -0.92
C SER A 102 -2.07 11.79 -1.89
N THR A 103 -2.64 11.04 -2.84
CA THR A 103 -3.74 11.52 -3.67
C THR A 103 -4.83 10.44 -3.78
N THR A 104 -6.02 10.85 -4.19
CA THR A 104 -7.15 9.94 -4.42
C THR A 104 -7.56 9.99 -5.88
N ILE A 105 -7.47 8.85 -6.55
CA ILE A 105 -7.92 8.69 -7.92
C ILE A 105 -9.35 8.14 -7.89
N TYR A 106 -10.30 8.91 -8.39
CA TYR A 106 -11.72 8.54 -8.39
C TYR A 106 -12.15 7.85 -9.69
N ASN A 107 -13.18 7.01 -9.60
CA ASN A 107 -13.90 6.41 -10.72
C ASN A 107 -12.98 5.70 -11.74
N ILE A 108 -12.16 4.76 -11.26
CA ILE A 108 -11.27 3.97 -12.10
C ILE A 108 -12.07 2.84 -12.74
N VAL A 109 -12.59 3.11 -13.94
CA VAL A 109 -13.41 2.18 -14.73
C VAL A 109 -12.63 0.91 -15.05
N ALA A 110 -13.32 -0.23 -15.07
CA ALA A 110 -12.76 -1.51 -15.50
C ALA A 110 -12.07 -1.40 -16.87
N GLY A 111 -10.86 -1.95 -16.99
CA GLY A 111 -10.03 -1.87 -18.19
C GLY A 111 -9.38 -0.51 -18.47
N SER A 112 -9.56 0.49 -17.60
CA SER A 112 -9.03 1.84 -17.76
C SER A 112 -7.92 2.16 -16.76
N THR A 113 -7.19 3.25 -17.03
CA THR A 113 -6.15 3.77 -16.14
C THR A 113 -6.52 5.15 -15.64
N GLY A 114 -6.71 5.29 -14.33
CA GLY A 114 -6.79 6.60 -13.69
C GLY A 114 -5.39 7.16 -13.45
N LYS A 115 -5.24 8.48 -13.53
CA LYS A 115 -3.96 9.17 -13.35
C LYS A 115 -4.13 10.38 -12.47
N ASP A 116 -3.12 10.64 -11.66
CA ASP A 116 -3.07 11.84 -10.83
C ASP A 116 -1.63 12.14 -10.38
N GLN A 117 -1.44 13.16 -9.57
CA GLN A 117 -0.16 13.57 -9.01
C GLN A 117 -0.20 13.58 -7.49
N VAL A 118 0.91 13.19 -6.88
CA VAL A 118 1.13 13.28 -5.43
C VAL A 118 2.11 14.41 -5.16
N HIS A 119 1.70 15.36 -4.33
CA HIS A 119 2.42 16.60 -4.05
C HIS A 119 2.97 16.59 -2.62
N LEU A 120 4.29 16.54 -2.47
CA LEU A 120 4.97 16.79 -1.21
C LEU A 120 5.36 18.27 -1.14
N MET A 121 4.74 19.02 -0.24
CA MET A 121 5.03 20.45 -0.08
C MET A 121 6.14 20.69 0.95
N GLY A 122 6.98 21.71 0.71
CA GLY A 122 8.01 22.18 1.65
C GLY A 122 9.30 21.38 1.68
N SER A 123 9.33 20.20 1.05
CA SER A 123 10.52 19.36 0.94
C SER A 123 10.79 18.97 -0.51
N VAL A 124 12.06 19.03 -0.90
CA VAL A 124 12.57 18.51 -2.17
C VAL A 124 13.04 17.07 -1.94
N ALA A 125 12.62 16.12 -2.76
CA ALA A 125 12.92 14.69 -2.68
C ALA A 125 13.65 14.20 -3.94
N ASP A 126 14.61 13.27 -3.80
CA ASP A 126 15.27 12.61 -4.95
C ASP A 126 14.73 11.21 -5.25
N ALA A 127 13.96 10.64 -4.33
CA ALA A 127 13.28 9.37 -4.54
C ALA A 127 11.93 9.34 -3.82
N ALA A 128 11.03 8.50 -4.33
CA ALA A 128 9.71 8.28 -3.76
C ALA A 128 9.29 6.83 -4.00
N ARG A 129 8.49 6.30 -3.08
CA ARG A 129 7.89 4.97 -3.18
C ARG A 129 6.41 5.09 -2.91
N CYS A 130 5.61 4.81 -3.92
CA CYS A 130 4.15 4.86 -3.80
C CYS A 130 3.53 3.47 -3.66
N ALA A 131 2.41 3.41 -2.96
CA ALA A 131 1.57 2.23 -2.85
C ALA A 131 0.10 2.64 -2.86
N ILE A 132 -0.77 1.75 -3.34
CA ILE A 132 -2.21 1.88 -3.12
C ILE A 132 -2.45 1.55 -1.65
N SER A 133 -2.86 2.53 -0.87
CA SER A 133 -3.05 2.41 0.58
C SER A 133 -4.48 2.03 0.96
N SER A 134 -5.45 2.33 0.11
CA SER A 134 -6.84 1.87 0.26
C SER A 134 -7.63 1.99 -1.04
N THR A 135 -8.75 1.28 -1.12
CA THR A 135 -9.73 1.37 -2.20
C THR A 135 -11.14 1.47 -1.65
N ALA A 136 -12.04 2.09 -2.40
CA ALA A 136 -13.47 2.14 -2.12
C ALA A 136 -14.28 1.73 -3.36
N PRO A 137 -15.40 1.01 -3.19
CA PRO A 137 -16.29 0.66 -4.29
C PRO A 137 -16.95 1.90 -4.90
N ALA A 138 -17.43 1.79 -6.13
CA ALA A 138 -18.24 2.84 -6.75
C ALA A 138 -19.55 3.05 -5.96
N ALA A 139 -19.95 4.31 -5.77
CA ALA A 139 -21.25 4.63 -5.19
C ALA A 139 -22.35 4.28 -6.22
N ASN A 140 -23.30 3.45 -5.80
CA ASN A 140 -24.49 3.09 -6.58
C ASN A 140 -25.61 4.11 -6.37
#